data_AF-A0A915DCR9-F1
#
_entry.id   AF-A0A915DCR9-F1
#
_cell.length_a   1.000
_cell.length_b   1.000
_cell.length_c   1.000
_cell.angle_alpha   90.00
_cell.angle_beta   90.00
_cell.angle_gamma   90.00
#
_symmetry.space_group_name_H-M   'P 1'
#
loop_
_entity.id
_entity.type
_entity.pdbx_description
1 polymer ?
#
loop_
_entity_poly.entity_id
_entity_poly.type
_entity_poly.pdbx_seq_one_letter_code
_entity_poly.pdbx_strand_id
1 'polypeptide(L)'
;MYVVGQYPRFLRAHWKFLKTVINKLFEFMHESHEGVQDMACDTFIKIVLKCRQHFIAIQDGETAPFINEILYNLNSIICDLSQEQVHVFFEAVGHIIFCQSNRVTQEHLIEKLMSLPNTIWSEAVEEASKDVSVLTDSEVLRNLAHILKTNIAVCKSIGAPFFPQLKRILNDMMSLYQVTSGNLNKAVNEHGESVLKQPLLKTMRVVKREILTLLSTWIATCDFDAAPDFSLVSPSAVIEHVLGPLFSTVLVDYEMNVPAAREPKVLSLLSISIVSLKEKLSPQVPSILNAVFACTLEMINKDMEAYPEHRTNFFQLLSALNRYCFDVLISLPDSSYNLFIQAVVWAFKHTMRNVAETGIEILRELLIKVATKESKDQSQMFYQKYFMTIMEHVLGVVTDLNQVPFVGLTNLAEAVCLLFQAVESSIEVPLNSQNPNQQNVDFVYESVASLFNTHFSKNLTDAQIRVTIKGFFSFNRTVSKMREHIRDFLVQIKEEAGEDTSDLFLEEKEAEIQKVQAEKRAIPGVANPNDLREEES
;
A
#
# COMPACT_ATOMS: atom_id res chain seq x y z
N MET A 1 1.86 35.19 -0.85
CA MET A 1 2.05 33.72 -0.83
C MET A 1 1.02 33.01 -1.70
N TYR A 2 -0.29 33.10 -1.42
CA TYR A 2 -1.32 32.44 -2.24
C TYR A 2 -1.22 32.73 -3.74
N VAL A 3 -1.21 34.01 -4.14
CA VAL A 3 -1.16 34.42 -5.55
C VAL A 3 0.05 33.81 -6.26
N VAL A 4 1.27 34.02 -5.76
CA VAL A 4 2.50 33.52 -6.41
C VAL A 4 2.53 32.00 -6.55
N GLY A 5 1.96 31.25 -5.60
CA GLY A 5 1.83 29.79 -5.69
C GLY A 5 0.88 29.30 -6.79
N GLN A 6 -0.03 30.15 -7.29
CA GLN A 6 -0.96 29.81 -8.38
C GLN A 6 -0.44 30.15 -9.78
N TYR A 7 0.69 30.86 -9.91
CA TYR A 7 1.22 31.30 -11.20
C TYR A 7 2.63 30.73 -11.51
N PRO A 8 2.83 29.40 -11.47
CA PRO A 8 4.16 28.81 -11.73
C PRO A 8 4.68 29.11 -13.14
N ARG A 9 3.79 29.25 -14.14
CA ARG A 9 4.19 29.64 -15.51
C ARG A 9 4.86 31.02 -15.55
N PHE A 10 4.34 31.98 -14.79
CA PHE A 10 4.97 33.30 -14.67
C PHE A 10 6.32 33.20 -13.97
N LEU A 11 6.40 32.43 -12.87
CA LEU A 11 7.65 32.25 -12.13
C LEU A 11 8.76 31.62 -12.98
N ARG A 12 8.44 30.61 -13.81
CA ARG A 12 9.40 30.00 -14.76
C ARG A 12 9.96 30.99 -15.77
N ALA A 13 9.15 31.94 -16.25
CA ALA A 13 9.59 32.93 -17.23
C ALA A 13 10.41 34.09 -16.63
N HIS A 14 10.40 34.26 -15.30
CA HIS A 14 10.96 35.44 -14.64
C HIS A 14 11.83 35.07 -13.43
N TRP A 15 13.05 34.57 -13.70
CA TRP A 15 13.99 34.11 -12.66
C TRP A 15 14.20 35.10 -11.51
N LYS A 16 14.49 36.37 -11.80
CA LYS A 16 14.71 37.39 -10.75
C LYS A 16 13.53 37.48 -9.80
N PHE A 17 12.31 37.44 -10.34
CA PHE A 17 11.09 37.48 -9.54
C PHE A 17 10.91 36.18 -8.73
N LEU A 18 11.18 35.01 -9.33
CA LEU A 18 11.19 33.74 -8.61
C LEU A 18 12.16 33.77 -7.42
N LYS A 19 13.42 34.16 -7.63
CA LYS A 19 14.42 34.26 -6.55
C LYS A 19 13.97 35.23 -5.44
N THR A 20 13.44 36.41 -5.80
CA THR A 20 12.90 37.36 -4.81
C THR A 20 11.73 36.77 -4.02
N VAL A 21 10.81 36.07 -4.67
CA VAL A 21 9.69 35.41 -3.99
C VAL A 21 10.21 34.36 -3.01
N ILE A 22 11.16 33.52 -3.40
CA ILE A 22 11.70 32.47 -2.52
C ILE A 22 12.39 33.07 -1.29
N ASN A 23 13.24 34.09 -1.48
CA ASN A 23 13.87 34.78 -0.35
C ASN A 23 12.83 35.41 0.58
N LYS A 24 11.74 35.96 0.02
CA LYS A 24 10.65 36.51 0.83
C LYS A 24 9.89 35.42 1.59
N LEU A 25 9.76 34.21 1.03
CA LEU A 25 9.22 33.06 1.77
C LEU A 25 10.13 32.66 2.93
N PHE A 26 11.46 32.67 2.75
CA PHE A 26 12.40 32.43 3.85
C PHE A 26 12.28 33.49 4.94
N GLU A 27 12.12 34.76 4.60
CA GLU A 27 11.81 35.80 5.60
C GLU A 27 10.51 35.49 6.36
N PHE A 28 9.47 35.03 5.66
CA PHE A 28 8.20 34.65 6.30
C PHE A 28 8.28 33.40 7.18
N MET A 29 9.30 32.55 7.00
CA MET A 29 9.58 31.43 7.90
C MET A 29 10.06 31.90 9.29
N HIS A 30 10.52 33.14 9.41
CA HIS A 30 10.92 33.78 10.67
C HIS A 30 9.80 34.60 11.33
N GLU A 31 8.61 34.64 10.72
CA GLU A 31 7.49 35.37 11.30
C GLU A 31 6.96 34.66 12.56
N SER A 32 6.65 35.45 13.59
CA SER A 32 6.19 34.93 14.89
C SER A 32 4.84 34.17 14.83
N HIS A 33 4.07 34.35 13.77
CA HIS A 33 2.77 33.72 13.61
C HIS A 33 2.88 32.39 12.88
N GLU A 34 2.61 31.28 13.57
CA GLU A 34 2.74 29.90 13.06
C GLU A 34 2.03 29.70 11.69
N GLY A 35 0.80 30.19 11.55
CA GLY A 35 0.07 30.08 10.27
C GLY A 35 0.72 30.81 9.07
N VAL A 36 1.61 31.79 9.32
CA VAL A 36 2.40 32.46 8.28
C VAL A 36 3.58 31.56 7.87
N GLN A 37 4.24 30.93 8.84
CA GLN A 37 5.31 29.95 8.60
C GLN A 37 4.78 28.73 7.82
N ASP A 38 3.63 28.19 8.22
CA ASP A 38 2.96 27.09 7.50
C ASP A 38 2.68 27.47 6.05
N MET A 39 2.07 28.65 5.84
CA MET A 39 1.78 29.14 4.49
C MET A 39 3.07 29.37 3.68
N ALA A 40 4.16 29.76 4.32
CA ALA A 40 5.45 29.94 3.67
C ALA A 40 6.05 28.61 3.22
N CYS A 41 6.11 27.59 4.08
CA CYS A 41 6.56 26.24 3.74
C CYS A 41 5.69 25.59 2.65
N ASP A 42 4.37 25.68 2.78
CA ASP A 42 3.42 25.17 1.79
C ASP A 42 3.57 25.85 0.43
N THR A 43 3.77 27.16 0.42
CA THR A 43 3.98 27.91 -0.82
C THR A 43 5.34 27.56 -1.42
N PHE A 44 6.36 27.38 -0.60
CA PHE A 44 7.70 26.99 -1.03
C PHE A 44 7.67 25.65 -1.76
N ILE A 45 7.13 24.60 -1.14
CA ILE A 45 7.05 23.28 -1.78
C ILE A 45 6.20 23.31 -3.06
N LYS A 46 5.08 24.06 -3.08
CA LYS A 46 4.25 24.22 -4.29
C LYS A 46 5.02 24.86 -5.45
N ILE A 47 5.78 25.92 -5.17
CA ILE A 47 6.60 26.58 -6.19
C ILE A 47 7.71 25.62 -6.66
N VAL A 48 8.40 24.96 -5.73
CA VAL A 48 9.46 24.01 -6.05
C VAL A 48 8.94 22.87 -6.93
N LEU A 49 7.81 22.26 -6.61
CA LEU A 49 7.24 21.17 -7.41
C LEU A 49 7.05 21.56 -8.88
N LYS A 50 6.69 22.81 -9.16
CA LYS A 50 6.45 23.32 -10.52
C LYS A 50 7.65 24.03 -11.16
N CYS A 51 8.69 24.38 -10.39
CA CYS A 51 9.82 25.21 -10.84
C CYS A 51 11.21 24.61 -10.55
N ARG A 52 11.30 23.40 -9.96
CA ARG A 52 12.50 22.70 -9.47
C ARG A 52 13.74 22.78 -10.37
N GLN A 53 13.58 22.68 -11.70
CA GLN A 53 14.69 22.78 -12.66
C GLN A 53 15.45 24.11 -12.57
N HIS A 54 14.75 25.21 -12.24
CA HIS A 54 15.36 26.54 -12.16
C HIS A 54 16.32 26.69 -10.98
N PHE A 55 16.15 25.88 -9.93
CA PHE A 55 17.00 25.90 -8.74
C PHE A 55 18.33 25.15 -8.94
N ILE A 56 18.36 24.17 -9.85
CA ILE A 56 19.55 23.39 -10.22
C ILE A 56 20.34 24.05 -11.36
N ALA A 57 19.65 24.70 -12.29
CA ALA A 57 20.31 25.41 -13.40
C ALA A 57 21.05 26.67 -12.91
N ILE A 58 22.14 27.03 -13.59
CA ILE A 58 22.75 28.35 -13.45
C ILE A 58 21.89 29.33 -14.25
N GLN A 59 21.40 30.36 -13.56
CA GLN A 59 20.45 31.32 -14.13
C GLN A 59 21.17 32.59 -14.59
N ASP A 60 20.51 33.37 -15.45
CA ASP A 60 21.10 34.59 -16.00
C ASP A 60 21.48 35.60 -14.91
N GLY A 61 22.77 35.96 -14.87
CA GLY A 61 23.33 36.88 -13.89
C GLY A 61 23.74 36.24 -12.56
N GLU A 62 23.63 34.92 -12.42
CA GLU A 62 24.08 34.17 -11.24
C GLU A 62 25.39 33.42 -11.52
N THR A 63 26.24 33.24 -10.50
CA THR A 63 27.52 32.52 -10.64
C THR A 63 27.43 31.04 -10.28
N ALA A 64 26.35 30.64 -9.61
CA ALA A 64 26.13 29.27 -9.16
C ALA A 64 24.63 28.94 -9.10
N PRO A 65 24.25 27.65 -9.11
CA PRO A 65 22.88 27.23 -8.87
C PRO A 65 22.35 27.70 -7.53
N PHE A 66 21.09 28.15 -7.48
CA PHE A 66 20.49 28.70 -6.27
C PHE A 66 20.36 27.67 -5.13
N ILE A 67 20.27 26.37 -5.44
CA ILE A 67 20.33 25.31 -4.43
C ILE A 67 21.57 25.42 -3.52
N ASN A 68 22.72 25.88 -4.04
CA ASN A 68 23.93 26.01 -3.23
C ASN A 68 23.79 27.10 -2.17
N GLU A 69 23.09 28.20 -2.50
CA GLU A 69 22.79 29.30 -1.57
C GLU A 69 21.81 28.83 -0.48
N ILE A 70 20.79 28.06 -0.87
CA ILE A 70 19.82 27.47 0.07
C ILE A 70 20.53 26.53 1.06
N LEU A 71 21.38 25.61 0.57
CA LEU A 71 22.09 24.66 1.42
C LEU A 71 23.13 25.33 2.32
N TYR A 72 23.78 26.41 1.86
CA TYR A 72 24.73 27.17 2.67
C TYR A 72 24.03 27.89 3.83
N ASN A 73 22.85 28.44 3.59
CA ASN A 73 22.06 29.17 4.59
C ASN A 73 21.04 28.28 5.33
N LEU A 74 21.09 26.95 5.15
CA LEU A 74 20.06 26.02 5.61
C LEU A 74 19.69 26.23 7.08
N ASN A 75 20.68 26.24 7.98
CA ASN A 75 20.46 26.41 9.42
C ASN A 75 19.81 27.75 9.75
N SER A 76 20.17 28.82 9.03
CA SER A 76 19.59 30.14 9.24
C SER A 76 18.15 30.22 8.74
N ILE A 77 17.77 29.46 7.71
CA ILE A 77 16.41 29.49 7.15
C ILE A 77 15.44 28.72 8.07
N ILE A 78 15.88 27.61 8.66
CA ILE A 78 14.99 26.69 9.37
C ILE A 78 14.96 26.89 10.90
N CYS A 79 15.75 27.80 11.46
CA CYS A 79 15.97 27.87 12.92
C CYS A 79 14.71 28.16 13.75
N ASP A 80 13.73 28.88 13.18
CA ASP A 80 12.48 29.26 13.86
C ASP A 80 11.29 28.37 13.46
N LEU A 81 11.52 27.36 12.60
CA LEU A 81 10.49 26.46 12.12
C LEU A 81 10.19 25.34 13.13
N SER A 82 8.93 24.93 13.16
CA SER A 82 8.51 23.71 13.84
C SER A 82 9.07 22.46 13.14
N GLN A 83 9.15 21.33 13.85
CA GLN A 83 9.65 20.09 13.27
C GLN A 83 8.85 19.64 12.03
N GLU A 84 7.54 19.86 12.02
CA GLU A 84 6.69 19.50 10.89
C GLU A 84 6.99 20.36 9.66
N GLN A 85 7.19 21.66 9.87
CA GLN A 85 7.59 22.61 8.83
C GLN A 85 8.99 22.30 8.29
N VAL A 86 9.92 21.88 9.15
CA VAL A 86 11.26 21.41 8.76
C VAL A 86 11.14 20.20 7.81
N HIS A 87 10.29 19.21 8.12
CA HIS A 87 10.10 18.07 7.22
C HIS A 87 9.62 18.50 5.83
N VAL A 88 8.64 19.42 5.75
CA VAL A 88 8.12 19.97 4.48
C VAL A 88 9.21 20.71 3.71
N PHE A 89 10.04 21.50 4.41
CA PHE A 89 11.16 22.19 3.80
C PHE A 89 12.17 21.21 3.19
N PHE A 90 12.55 20.18 3.94
CA PHE A 90 13.47 19.14 3.47
C PHE A 90 12.89 18.34 2.28
N GLU A 91 11.58 18.04 2.28
CA GLU A 91 10.89 17.42 1.13
C GLU A 91 11.00 18.32 -0.12
N ALA A 92 10.76 19.63 0.03
CA ALA A 92 10.90 20.57 -1.07
C ALA A 92 12.33 20.58 -1.62
N VAL A 93 13.34 20.70 -0.76
CA VAL A 93 14.74 20.70 -1.21
C VAL A 93 15.11 19.35 -1.87
N GLY A 94 14.58 18.23 -1.39
CA GLY A 94 14.75 16.94 -2.04
C GLY A 94 14.20 16.91 -3.47
N HIS A 95 13.04 17.53 -3.74
CA HIS A 95 12.51 17.65 -5.11
C HIS A 95 13.38 18.51 -6.03
N ILE A 96 14.14 19.46 -5.49
CA ILE A 96 15.15 20.21 -6.25
C ILE A 96 16.31 19.27 -6.61
N ILE A 97 16.86 18.56 -5.62
CA ILE A 97 18.01 17.65 -5.79
C ILE A 97 17.68 16.50 -6.75
N PHE A 98 16.43 16.02 -6.78
CA PHE A 98 15.96 15.03 -7.74
C PHE A 98 16.24 15.43 -9.21
N CYS A 99 16.15 16.71 -9.55
CA CYS A 99 16.39 17.22 -10.90
C CYS A 99 17.87 17.27 -11.31
N GLN A 100 18.81 17.01 -10.40
CA GLN A 100 20.23 16.97 -10.74
C GLN A 100 20.55 15.69 -11.54
N SER A 101 20.94 15.85 -12.80
CA SER A 101 21.27 14.75 -13.71
C SER A 101 22.65 14.15 -13.42
N ASN A 102 23.61 14.96 -12.96
CA ASN A 102 24.93 14.46 -12.60
C ASN A 102 24.88 13.76 -11.23
N ARG A 103 25.04 12.42 -11.24
CA ARG A 103 24.96 11.58 -10.04
C ARG A 103 25.94 11.97 -8.93
N VAL A 104 27.19 12.29 -9.28
CA VAL A 104 28.21 12.69 -8.29
C VAL A 104 27.82 14.00 -7.61
N THR A 105 27.32 14.95 -8.39
CA THR A 105 26.83 16.22 -7.84
C THR A 105 25.56 16.03 -7.04
N GLN A 106 24.64 15.16 -7.48
CA GLN A 106 23.42 14.83 -6.76
C GLN A 106 23.75 14.23 -5.38
N GLU A 107 24.68 13.28 -5.31
CA GLU A 107 25.14 12.68 -4.06
C GLU A 107 25.76 13.72 -3.11
N HIS A 108 26.60 14.62 -3.62
CA HIS A 108 27.16 15.72 -2.83
C HIS A 108 26.10 16.68 -2.28
N LEU A 109 25.06 16.96 -3.06
CA LEU A 109 23.93 17.78 -2.61
C LEU A 109 23.11 17.07 -1.52
N ILE A 110 22.93 15.75 -1.62
CA ILE A 110 22.29 14.92 -0.58
C ILE A 110 23.12 14.99 0.71
N GLU A 111 24.43 14.79 0.62
CA GLU A 111 25.33 14.84 1.79
C GLU A 111 25.24 16.19 2.51
N LYS A 112 25.26 17.30 1.74
CA LYS A 112 25.10 18.65 2.30
C LYS A 112 23.74 18.87 2.96
N LEU A 113 22.65 18.47 2.31
CA LEU A 113 21.30 18.61 2.88
C LEU A 113 21.17 17.83 4.19
N MET A 114 21.72 16.62 4.24
CA MET A 114 21.60 15.72 5.38
C MET A 114 22.65 15.95 6.47
N SER A 115 23.54 16.93 6.31
CA SER A 115 24.64 17.21 7.24
C SER A 115 24.18 17.42 8.68
N LEU A 116 23.24 18.35 8.92
CA LEU A 116 22.72 18.65 10.26
C LEU A 116 22.00 17.43 10.89
N PRO A 117 21.01 16.78 10.22
CA PRO A 117 20.40 15.56 10.76
C PRO A 117 21.41 14.44 11.05
N ASN A 118 22.43 14.28 10.20
CA ASN A 118 23.47 13.27 10.38
C ASN A 118 24.36 13.55 11.59
N THR A 119 24.70 14.80 11.86
CA THR A 119 25.48 15.18 13.05
C THR A 119 24.71 14.83 14.31
N ILE A 120 23.45 15.25 14.43
CA ILE A 120 22.62 14.98 15.60
C ILE A 120 22.38 13.47 15.76
N TRP A 121 22.16 12.75 14.67
CA TRP A 121 22.04 11.28 14.68
C TRP A 121 23.30 10.61 15.21
N SER A 122 24.47 10.97 14.69
CA SER A 122 25.74 10.38 15.10
C SER A 122 26.05 10.67 16.57
N GLU A 123 25.76 11.87 17.08
CA GLU A 123 25.90 12.21 18.50
C GLU A 123 24.99 11.35 19.39
N ALA A 124 23.72 11.21 19.02
CA ALA A 124 22.76 10.39 19.76
C ALA A 124 23.12 8.90 19.77
N VAL A 125 23.60 8.37 18.64
CA VAL A 125 24.05 6.98 18.52
C VAL A 125 25.35 6.75 19.30
N GLU A 126 26.29 7.68 19.26
CA GLU A 126 27.53 7.58 20.04
C GLU A 126 27.21 7.56 21.54
N GLU A 127 26.30 8.41 22.01
CA GLU A 127 25.89 8.42 23.41
C GLU A 127 25.15 7.13 23.80
N ALA A 128 24.24 6.64 22.95
CA ALA A 128 23.56 5.36 23.16
C ALA A 128 24.51 4.15 23.15
N SER A 129 25.64 4.23 22.45
CA SER A 129 26.67 3.19 22.44
C SER A 129 27.45 3.11 23.76
N LYS A 130 27.52 4.22 24.51
CA LYS A 130 28.14 4.29 25.84
C LYS A 130 27.15 3.86 26.92
N ASP A 131 25.91 4.34 26.82
CA ASP A 131 24.83 3.98 27.73
C ASP A 131 23.49 3.80 27.00
N VAL A 132 23.05 2.55 26.90
CA VAL A 132 21.79 2.16 26.26
C VAL A 132 20.57 2.74 27.01
N SER A 133 20.73 3.12 28.28
CA SER A 133 19.65 3.72 29.09
C SER A 133 19.14 5.05 28.51
N VAL A 134 19.96 5.75 27.72
CA VAL A 134 19.59 6.99 27.01
C VAL A 134 18.41 6.76 26.06
N LEU A 135 18.25 5.54 25.54
CA LEU A 135 17.10 5.15 24.71
C LEU A 135 15.81 4.90 25.51
N THR A 136 15.78 5.27 26.80
CA THR A 136 14.57 5.38 27.62
C THR A 136 14.17 6.83 27.90
N ASP A 137 14.98 7.79 27.46
CA ASP A 137 14.65 9.21 27.52
C ASP A 137 13.65 9.59 26.42
N SER A 138 12.53 10.22 26.81
CA SER A 138 11.46 10.55 25.86
C SER A 138 11.84 11.66 24.89
N GLU A 139 12.71 12.59 25.28
CA GLU A 139 13.17 13.69 24.44
C GLU A 139 14.14 13.18 23.38
N VAL A 140 15.08 12.31 23.76
CA VAL A 140 16.00 11.66 22.83
C VAL A 140 15.24 10.85 21.78
N LEU A 141 14.29 10.01 22.20
CA LEU A 141 13.48 9.20 21.28
C LEU A 141 12.64 10.07 20.34
N ARG A 142 12.10 11.19 20.82
CA ARG A 142 11.33 12.13 20.00
C ARG A 142 12.24 12.79 18.95
N ASN A 143 13.44 13.20 19.34
CA ASN A 143 14.42 13.79 18.41
C ASN A 143 14.84 12.77 17.34
N LEU A 144 15.13 11.52 17.72
CA LEU A 144 15.41 10.43 16.76
C LEU A 144 14.23 10.19 15.80
N ALA A 145 12.99 10.22 16.30
CA ALA A 145 11.81 10.09 15.45
C ALA A 145 11.69 11.25 14.44
N HIS A 146 12.00 12.49 14.81
CA HIS A 146 12.02 13.64 13.90
C HIS A 146 13.13 13.53 12.85
N ILE A 147 14.32 13.05 13.22
CA ILE A 147 15.40 12.79 12.26
C ILE A 147 14.96 11.73 11.23
N LEU A 148 14.31 10.66 11.67
CA LEU A 148 13.78 9.63 10.76
C LEU A 148 12.71 10.19 9.84
N LYS A 149 11.78 11.02 10.34
CA LYS A 149 10.77 11.71 9.51
C LYS A 149 11.39 12.66 8.49
N THR A 150 12.46 13.36 8.85
CA THR A 150 13.25 14.19 7.92
C THR A 150 13.85 13.31 6.82
N ASN A 151 14.46 12.17 7.17
CA ASN A 151 14.97 11.22 6.18
C ASN A 151 13.85 10.68 5.28
N ILE A 152 12.66 10.39 5.81
CA ILE A 152 11.50 9.95 5.02
C ILE A 152 11.08 11.02 4.00
N ALA A 153 10.99 12.28 4.44
CA ALA A 153 10.63 13.41 3.59
C ALA A 153 11.62 13.61 2.43
N VAL A 154 12.92 13.53 2.70
CA VAL A 154 13.96 13.62 1.66
C VAL A 154 13.97 12.38 0.77
N CYS A 155 13.82 11.19 1.35
CA CYS A 155 13.80 9.94 0.59
C CYS A 155 12.61 9.88 -0.38
N LYS A 156 11.42 10.29 0.06
CA LYS A 156 10.21 10.36 -0.77
C LYS A 156 10.38 11.31 -1.96
N SER A 157 11.07 12.42 -1.78
CA SER A 157 11.22 13.46 -2.80
C SER A 157 12.38 13.20 -3.77
N ILE A 158 13.47 12.55 -3.32
CA ILE A 158 14.64 12.19 -4.13
C ILE A 158 14.50 10.82 -4.80
N GLY A 159 13.92 9.84 -4.11
CA GLY A 159 13.78 8.46 -4.57
C GLY A 159 15.06 7.62 -4.46
N ALA A 160 15.26 6.68 -5.39
CA ALA A 160 16.37 5.71 -5.38
C ALA A 160 17.78 6.31 -5.14
N PRO A 161 18.15 7.51 -5.65
CA PRO A 161 19.44 8.15 -5.39
C PRO A 161 19.73 8.46 -3.92
N PHE A 162 18.74 8.35 -3.04
CA PHE A 162 18.92 8.50 -1.59
C PHE A 162 19.73 7.35 -0.94
N PHE A 163 20.04 6.28 -1.68
CA PHE A 163 20.71 5.10 -1.13
C PHE A 163 22.02 5.37 -0.37
N PRO A 164 22.94 6.27 -0.79
CA PRO A 164 24.17 6.53 -0.02
C PRO A 164 23.88 7.04 1.40
N GLN A 165 22.90 7.93 1.54
CA GLN A 165 22.43 8.41 2.84
C GLN A 165 21.77 7.29 3.65
N LEU A 166 20.90 6.49 3.03
CA LEU A 166 20.27 5.35 3.70
C LEU A 166 21.32 4.37 4.24
N LYS A 167 22.31 4.02 3.39
CA LYS A 167 23.41 3.12 3.74
C LYS A 167 24.21 3.62 4.94
N ARG A 168 24.43 4.93 5.05
CA ARG A 168 25.16 5.56 6.17
C ARG A 168 24.50 5.25 7.52
N ILE A 169 23.18 5.32 7.60
CA ILE A 169 22.43 5.17 8.87
C ILE A 169 21.83 3.78 9.09
N LEU A 170 21.90 2.88 8.10
CA LEU A 170 21.19 1.60 8.11
C LEU A 170 21.51 0.72 9.32
N ASN A 171 22.80 0.53 9.64
CA ASN A 171 23.20 -0.32 10.77
C ASN A 171 22.76 0.25 12.12
N ASP A 172 22.84 1.57 12.27
CA ASP A 172 22.39 2.28 13.47
C ASP A 172 20.88 2.14 13.63
N MET A 173 20.12 2.29 12.55
CA MET A 173 18.67 2.09 12.55
C MET A 173 18.30 0.67 12.96
N MET A 174 19.01 -0.35 12.45
CA MET A 174 18.77 -1.74 12.84
C MET A 174 19.03 -1.98 14.32
N SER A 175 20.14 -1.44 14.85
CA SER A 175 20.45 -1.50 16.29
C SER A 175 19.39 -0.79 17.14
N LEU A 176 18.96 0.40 16.72
CA LEU A 176 17.92 1.17 17.39
C LEU A 176 16.57 0.43 17.39
N TYR A 177 16.21 -0.21 16.29
CA TYR A 177 15.01 -1.05 16.20
C TYR A 177 15.07 -2.21 17.21
N GLN A 178 16.20 -2.91 17.28
CA GLN A 178 16.40 -4.03 18.19
C GLN A 178 16.30 -3.62 19.66
N VAL A 179 16.99 -2.53 20.05
CA VAL A 179 16.97 -2.04 21.43
C VAL A 179 15.58 -1.56 21.83
N THR A 180 14.93 -0.73 21.00
CA THR A 180 13.59 -0.22 21.29
C THR A 180 12.57 -1.35 21.40
N SER A 181 12.68 -2.38 20.55
CA SER A 181 11.80 -3.54 20.65
C SER A 181 12.07 -4.40 21.88
N GLY A 182 13.34 -4.63 22.22
CA GLY A 182 13.73 -5.33 23.44
C GLY A 182 13.18 -4.65 24.70
N ASN A 183 13.26 -3.32 24.75
CA ASN A 183 12.70 -2.52 25.85
C ASN A 183 11.17 -2.61 25.92
N LEU A 184 10.48 -2.55 24.77
CA LEU A 184 9.03 -2.75 24.70
C LEU A 184 8.63 -4.12 25.24
N ASN A 185 9.31 -5.18 24.81
CA ASN A 185 9.01 -6.55 25.22
C ASN A 185 9.29 -6.78 26.70
N LYS A 186 10.39 -6.24 27.22
CA LYS A 186 10.69 -6.27 28.65
C LYS A 186 9.58 -5.60 29.46
N ALA A 187 9.16 -4.40 29.07
CA ALA A 187 8.10 -3.67 29.76
C ALA A 187 6.76 -4.42 29.74
N VAL A 188 6.38 -5.01 28.60
CA VAL A 188 5.16 -5.82 28.46
C VAL A 188 5.23 -7.08 29.33
N ASN A 189 6.38 -7.76 29.38
CA ASN A 189 6.54 -8.96 30.21
C ASN A 189 6.47 -8.66 31.71
N GLU A 190 6.97 -7.49 32.13
CA GLU A 190 6.97 -7.09 33.55
C GLU A 190 5.63 -6.51 34.02
N HIS A 191 4.93 -5.75 33.17
CA HIS A 191 3.77 -4.93 33.57
C HIS A 191 2.48 -5.26 32.80
N GLY A 192 2.51 -6.24 31.90
CA GLY A 192 1.40 -6.62 31.02
C GLY A 192 1.14 -5.64 29.88
N GLU A 193 0.20 -5.97 28.99
CA GLU A 193 -0.06 -5.21 27.75
C GLU A 193 -0.52 -3.75 27.97
N SER A 194 -1.08 -3.45 29.15
CA SER A 194 -1.57 -2.10 29.48
C SER A 194 -0.48 -1.03 29.42
N VAL A 195 0.78 -1.41 29.62
CA VAL A 195 1.95 -0.52 29.59
C VAL A 195 2.15 0.14 28.22
N LEU A 196 1.69 -0.49 27.13
CA LEU A 196 1.79 0.03 25.76
C LEU A 196 1.06 1.37 25.57
N LYS A 197 0.18 1.76 26.50
CA LYS A 197 -0.52 3.05 26.48
C LYS A 197 0.33 4.21 27.01
N GLN A 198 1.44 3.91 27.69
CA GLN A 198 2.33 4.94 28.27
C GLN A 198 3.04 5.76 27.18
N PRO A 199 3.24 7.07 27.38
CA PRO A 199 3.85 7.95 26.38
C PRO A 199 5.24 7.50 25.88
N LEU A 200 6.08 6.99 26.77
CA LEU A 200 7.43 6.52 26.42
C LEU A 200 7.37 5.37 25.41
N LEU A 201 6.57 4.34 25.68
CA LEU A 201 6.44 3.17 24.82
C LEU A 201 5.75 3.50 23.50
N LYS A 202 4.78 4.44 23.50
CA LYS A 202 4.24 5.00 22.26
C LYS A 202 5.34 5.63 21.41
N THR A 203 6.25 6.37 22.02
CA THR A 203 7.36 7.01 21.30
C THR A 203 8.36 5.97 20.76
N MET A 204 8.68 4.92 21.53
CA MET A 204 9.48 3.79 21.04
C MET A 204 8.84 3.11 19.82
N ARG A 205 7.52 2.90 19.84
CA ARG A 205 6.78 2.37 18.68
C ARG A 205 6.82 3.30 17.48
N VAL A 206 6.73 4.61 17.69
CA VAL A 206 6.91 5.60 16.61
C VAL A 206 8.29 5.43 15.98
N VAL A 207 9.37 5.35 16.77
CA VAL A 207 10.74 5.15 16.23
C VAL A 207 10.81 3.88 15.38
N LYS A 208 10.31 2.73 15.87
CA LYS A 208 10.24 1.49 15.09
C LYS A 208 9.49 1.69 13.77
N ARG A 209 8.32 2.33 13.82
CA ARG A 209 7.47 2.58 12.65
C ARG A 209 8.15 3.51 11.64
N GLU A 210 8.84 4.55 12.07
CA GLU A 210 9.53 5.47 11.16
C GLU A 210 10.74 4.80 10.48
N ILE A 211 11.47 3.90 11.17
CA ILE A 211 12.52 3.07 10.53
C ILE A 211 11.93 2.21 9.40
N LEU A 212 10.83 1.49 9.69
CA LEU A 212 10.14 0.67 8.69
C LEU A 212 9.58 1.52 7.55
N THR A 213 9.10 2.73 7.85
CA THR A 213 8.56 3.66 6.86
C THR A 213 9.64 4.20 5.94
N LEU A 214 10.82 4.55 6.46
CA LEU A 214 11.96 4.99 5.65
C LEU A 214 12.40 3.90 4.67
N LEU A 215 12.58 2.68 5.18
CA LEU A 215 12.97 1.53 4.35
C LEU A 215 11.92 1.22 3.29
N SER A 216 10.65 1.20 3.67
CA SER A 216 9.53 1.01 2.74
C SER A 216 9.49 2.09 1.66
N THR A 217 9.70 3.36 2.05
CA THR A 217 9.68 4.51 1.14
C THR A 217 10.80 4.38 0.11
N TRP A 218 12.01 4.07 0.54
CA TRP A 218 13.13 3.90 -0.38
C TRP A 218 12.90 2.74 -1.34
N ILE A 219 12.50 1.56 -0.83
CA ILE A 219 12.23 0.37 -1.66
C ILE A 219 11.18 0.67 -2.73
N ALA A 220 10.09 1.36 -2.36
CA ALA A 220 9.02 1.72 -3.29
C ALA A 220 9.46 2.69 -4.40
N THR A 221 10.54 3.44 -4.19
CA THR A 221 11.09 4.39 -5.19
C THR A 221 12.15 3.77 -6.10
N CYS A 222 12.58 2.54 -5.82
CA CYS A 222 13.57 1.83 -6.62
C CYS A 222 12.93 1.13 -7.82
N ASP A 223 13.45 1.38 -9.00
CA ASP A 223 13.12 0.60 -10.19
C ASP A 223 14.10 -0.57 -10.33
N PHE A 224 13.67 -1.75 -9.84
CA PHE A 224 14.47 -2.97 -9.87
C PHE A 224 14.44 -3.69 -11.23
N ASP A 225 13.61 -3.24 -12.17
CA ASP A 225 13.49 -3.81 -13.52
C ASP A 225 14.22 -2.97 -14.58
N ALA A 226 14.69 -1.77 -14.20
CA ALA A 226 15.59 -0.97 -15.03
C ALA A 226 16.83 -1.76 -15.45
N ALA A 227 17.32 -1.49 -16.67
CA ALA A 227 18.53 -2.14 -17.17
C ALA A 227 19.72 -1.87 -16.23
N PRO A 228 20.68 -2.82 -16.10
CA PRO A 228 21.74 -2.76 -15.08
C PRO A 228 22.54 -1.45 -15.08
N ASP A 229 22.77 -0.87 -16.26
CA ASP A 229 23.52 0.38 -16.44
C ASP A 229 22.81 1.62 -15.83
N PHE A 230 21.50 1.54 -15.60
CA PHE A 230 20.69 2.61 -15.02
C PHE A 230 20.29 2.35 -13.56
N SER A 231 20.50 1.13 -13.06
CA SER A 231 20.17 0.77 -11.69
C SER A 231 21.30 1.18 -10.73
N LEU A 232 20.94 1.92 -9.68
CA LEU A 232 21.88 2.33 -8.64
C LEU A 232 22.36 1.15 -7.78
N VAL A 233 21.51 0.13 -7.61
CA VAL A 233 21.78 -1.03 -6.76
C VAL A 233 21.14 -2.27 -7.37
N SER A 234 21.92 -3.35 -7.51
CA SER A 234 21.37 -4.60 -8.02
C SER A 234 20.32 -5.17 -7.06
N PRO A 235 19.22 -5.77 -7.58
CA PRO A 235 18.19 -6.38 -6.73
C PRO A 235 18.76 -7.40 -5.74
N SER A 236 19.74 -8.21 -6.18
CA SER A 236 20.40 -9.20 -5.33
C SER A 236 21.16 -8.57 -4.16
N ALA A 237 21.87 -7.47 -4.39
CA ALA A 237 22.58 -6.75 -3.32
C ALA A 237 21.60 -6.13 -2.31
N VAL A 238 20.45 -5.62 -2.76
CA VAL A 238 19.40 -5.14 -1.85
C VAL A 238 18.83 -6.28 -1.02
N ILE A 239 18.55 -7.43 -1.64
CA ILE A 239 18.05 -8.61 -0.92
C ILE A 239 19.06 -9.09 0.12
N GLU A 240 20.33 -9.19 -0.25
CA GLU A 240 21.38 -9.73 0.63
C GLU A 240 21.79 -8.77 1.74
N HIS A 241 22.02 -7.49 1.42
CA HIS A 241 22.64 -6.56 2.36
C HIS A 241 21.66 -5.62 3.05
N VAL A 242 20.42 -5.49 2.54
CA VAL A 242 19.39 -4.63 3.15
C VAL A 242 18.25 -5.49 3.70
N LEU A 243 17.57 -6.27 2.85
CA LEU A 243 16.39 -7.03 3.26
C LEU A 243 16.71 -8.24 4.13
N GLY A 244 17.81 -8.94 3.88
CA GLY A 244 18.22 -10.11 4.67
C GLY A 244 18.37 -9.78 6.17
N PRO A 245 19.25 -8.81 6.54
CA PRO A 245 19.40 -8.38 7.93
C PRO A 245 18.13 -7.76 8.52
N LEU A 246 17.35 -7.05 7.69
CA LEU A 246 16.08 -6.49 8.09
C LEU A 246 15.09 -7.59 8.47
N PHE A 247 14.85 -8.54 7.58
CA PHE A 247 13.89 -9.63 7.75
C PHE A 247 14.28 -10.56 8.90
N SER A 248 15.56 -10.87 9.07
CA SER A 248 16.02 -11.69 10.21
C SER A 248 15.71 -11.05 11.56
N THR A 249 15.66 -9.71 11.62
CA THR A 249 15.30 -8.97 12.83
C THR A 249 13.79 -8.77 12.96
N VAL A 250 13.14 -8.19 11.95
CA VAL A 250 11.75 -7.71 12.06
C VAL A 250 10.72 -8.84 12.03
N LEU A 251 11.00 -9.94 11.35
CA LEU A 251 10.08 -11.08 11.27
C LEU A 251 9.99 -11.79 12.63
N VAL A 252 11.15 -12.08 13.22
CA VAL A 252 11.23 -12.71 14.56
C VAL A 252 10.61 -11.80 15.61
N ASP A 253 10.91 -10.49 15.55
CA ASP A 253 10.31 -9.50 16.44
C ASP A 253 8.79 -9.47 16.32
N TYR A 254 8.26 -9.45 15.09
CA TYR A 254 6.82 -9.43 14.86
C TYR A 254 6.13 -10.70 15.40
N GLU A 255 6.69 -11.87 15.13
CA GLU A 255 6.14 -13.15 15.58
C GLU A 255 6.08 -13.25 17.12
N MET A 256 7.20 -12.91 17.78
CA MET A 256 7.37 -13.03 19.23
C MET A 256 6.57 -12.02 20.05
N ASN A 257 6.17 -10.90 19.46
CA ASN A 257 5.43 -9.85 20.15
C ASN A 257 3.97 -10.26 20.42
N VAL A 258 3.44 -9.79 21.55
CA VAL A 258 2.00 -9.88 21.85
C VAL A 258 1.18 -9.13 20.78
N PRO A 259 -0.08 -9.54 20.50
CA PRO A 259 -0.93 -8.93 19.48
C PRO A 259 -0.95 -7.39 19.50
N ALA A 260 -1.07 -6.78 20.68
CA ALA A 260 -1.12 -5.32 20.84
C ALA A 260 0.21 -4.59 20.55
N ALA A 261 1.34 -5.31 20.57
CA ALA A 261 2.68 -4.77 20.33
C ALA A 261 3.19 -5.04 18.90
N ARG A 262 2.54 -5.92 18.14
CA ARG A 262 2.88 -6.20 16.73
C ARG A 262 2.67 -4.95 15.89
N GLU A 263 3.71 -4.53 15.16
CA GLU A 263 3.70 -3.31 14.37
C GLU A 263 3.10 -3.57 12.96
N PRO A 264 1.91 -3.03 12.63
CA PRO A 264 1.27 -3.28 11.33
C PRO A 264 2.11 -2.82 10.14
N LYS A 265 3.04 -1.85 10.32
CA LYS A 265 3.93 -1.39 9.26
C LYS A 265 4.88 -2.49 8.75
N VAL A 266 5.14 -3.55 9.53
CA VAL A 266 5.91 -4.72 9.06
C VAL A 266 5.21 -5.39 7.88
N LEU A 267 3.89 -5.58 7.95
CA LEU A 267 3.10 -6.17 6.86
C LEU A 267 3.13 -5.30 5.59
N SER A 268 3.04 -3.98 5.76
CA SER A 268 3.13 -3.00 4.67
C SER A 268 4.52 -3.01 4.01
N LEU A 269 5.60 -3.06 4.80
CA LEU A 269 6.97 -3.19 4.29
C LEU A 269 7.14 -4.47 3.45
N LEU A 270 6.61 -5.60 3.93
CA LEU A 270 6.68 -6.88 3.22
C LEU A 270 5.92 -6.81 1.89
N SER A 271 4.71 -6.26 1.89
CA SER A 271 3.92 -6.05 0.67
C SER A 271 4.67 -5.17 -0.33
N ILE A 272 5.18 -4.01 0.10
CA ILE A 272 5.96 -3.09 -0.74
C ILE A 272 7.21 -3.77 -1.31
N SER A 273 7.92 -4.58 -0.50
CA SER A 273 9.09 -5.33 -0.94
C SER A 273 8.75 -6.34 -2.03
N ILE A 274 7.63 -7.05 -1.89
CA ILE A 274 7.14 -8.00 -2.91
C ILE A 274 6.70 -7.28 -4.18
N VAL A 275 5.98 -6.17 -4.08
CA VAL A 275 5.56 -5.38 -5.26
C VAL A 275 6.78 -4.86 -6.03
N SER A 276 7.82 -4.44 -5.32
CA SER A 276 9.00 -3.83 -5.92
C SER A 276 9.96 -4.87 -6.52
N LEU A 277 10.23 -5.98 -5.82
CA LEU A 277 11.19 -7.00 -6.26
C LEU A 277 10.55 -8.17 -7.03
N LYS A 278 9.24 -8.34 -6.92
CA LYS A 278 8.45 -9.37 -7.59
C LYS A 278 9.03 -10.78 -7.33
N GLU A 279 9.12 -11.60 -8.38
CA GLU A 279 9.63 -12.98 -8.33
C GLU A 279 11.07 -13.08 -7.79
N LYS A 280 11.86 -12.00 -7.82
CA LYS A 280 13.22 -11.98 -7.25
C LYS A 280 13.20 -12.23 -5.73
N LEU A 281 12.09 -11.92 -5.06
CA LEU A 281 11.90 -12.15 -3.62
C LEU A 281 11.27 -13.51 -3.29
N SER A 282 10.88 -14.30 -4.29
CA SER A 282 10.28 -15.64 -4.11
C SER A 282 11.02 -16.55 -3.12
N PRO A 283 12.37 -16.60 -3.07
CA PRO A 283 13.08 -17.43 -2.08
C PRO A 283 12.81 -17.06 -0.62
N GLN A 284 12.45 -15.81 -0.32
CA GLN A 284 12.19 -15.33 1.04
C GLN A 284 10.73 -15.50 1.48
N VAL A 285 9.81 -15.74 0.53
CA VAL A 285 8.36 -15.84 0.79
C VAL A 285 8.02 -16.89 1.86
N PRO A 286 8.61 -18.10 1.90
CA PRO A 286 8.30 -19.06 2.95
C PRO A 286 8.64 -18.55 4.36
N SER A 287 9.78 -17.88 4.53
CA SER A 287 10.17 -17.30 5.83
C SER A 287 9.23 -16.16 6.24
N ILE A 288 8.80 -15.34 5.27
CA ILE A 288 7.84 -14.26 5.49
C ILE A 288 6.52 -14.83 6.01
N LEU A 289 5.96 -15.81 5.30
CA LEU A 289 4.68 -16.43 5.66
C LEU A 289 4.73 -17.13 7.01
N ASN A 290 5.81 -17.86 7.32
CA ASN A 290 5.96 -18.54 8.60
C ASN A 290 5.87 -17.56 9.78
N ALA A 291 6.51 -16.39 9.68
CA ALA A 291 6.57 -15.42 10.77
C ALA A 291 5.28 -14.61 10.96
N VAL A 292 4.59 -14.24 9.86
CA VAL A 292 3.49 -13.26 9.94
C VAL A 292 2.10 -13.83 9.68
N PHE A 293 1.97 -14.97 9.00
CA PHE A 293 0.66 -15.38 8.47
C PHE A 293 -0.30 -15.83 9.56
N ALA A 294 0.03 -16.92 10.28
CA ALA A 294 -0.86 -17.52 11.27
C ALA A 294 -1.12 -16.55 12.44
N CYS A 295 -0.07 -15.93 12.96
CA CYS A 295 -0.14 -15.06 14.12
C CYS A 295 -0.95 -13.79 13.83
N THR A 296 -0.95 -13.27 12.61
CA THR A 296 -1.80 -12.13 12.20
C THR A 296 -3.24 -12.58 11.96
N LEU A 297 -3.45 -13.73 11.33
CA LEU A 297 -4.80 -14.25 11.09
C LEU A 297 -5.56 -14.46 12.40
N GLU A 298 -4.90 -14.99 13.44
CA GLU A 298 -5.47 -15.15 14.79
C GLU A 298 -5.84 -13.83 15.48
N MET A 299 -5.22 -12.71 15.07
CA MET A 299 -5.57 -11.38 15.60
C MET A 299 -6.85 -10.85 14.96
N ILE A 300 -6.99 -11.06 13.65
CA ILE A 300 -8.04 -10.41 12.86
C ILE A 300 -9.31 -11.25 12.71
N ASN A 301 -9.25 -12.57 12.96
CA ASN A 301 -10.36 -13.49 12.74
C ASN A 301 -11.34 -13.62 13.93
N LYS A 302 -11.01 -13.07 15.11
CA LYS A 302 -11.82 -13.20 16.34
C LYS A 302 -12.87 -12.11 16.51
N ASP A 303 -12.57 -10.93 15.98
CA ASP A 303 -13.33 -9.69 16.13
C ASP A 303 -13.31 -9.01 14.76
N MET A 304 -14.39 -8.33 14.35
CA MET A 304 -14.50 -7.69 13.02
C MET A 304 -14.04 -6.21 13.03
N GLU A 305 -13.76 -5.63 14.20
CA GLU A 305 -13.40 -4.23 14.39
C GLU A 305 -11.94 -4.06 14.86
N ALA A 306 -11.42 -4.93 15.74
CA ALA A 306 -10.08 -4.80 16.33
C ALA A 306 -8.91 -4.95 15.33
N TYR A 307 -7.87 -4.12 15.39
CA TYR A 307 -6.71 -4.18 14.48
C TYR A 307 -7.01 -3.86 12.99
N PRO A 308 -7.66 -2.72 12.67
CA PRO A 308 -7.99 -2.36 11.29
C PRO A 308 -6.77 -2.17 10.37
N GLU A 309 -5.66 -1.64 10.91
CA GLU A 309 -4.40 -1.48 10.17
C GLU A 309 -3.76 -2.83 9.82
N HIS A 310 -3.74 -3.78 10.77
CA HIS A 310 -3.24 -5.13 10.51
C HIS A 310 -4.08 -5.83 9.45
N ARG A 311 -5.41 -5.72 9.50
CA ARG A 311 -6.30 -6.26 8.46
C ARG A 311 -5.95 -5.73 7.08
N THR A 312 -5.91 -4.40 6.94
CA THR A 312 -5.65 -3.75 5.66
C THR A 312 -4.30 -4.18 5.10
N ASN A 313 -3.24 -4.11 5.91
CA ASN A 313 -1.89 -4.45 5.46
C ASN A 313 -1.70 -5.96 5.22
N PHE A 314 -2.40 -6.81 5.97
CA PHE A 314 -2.37 -8.27 5.77
C PHE A 314 -2.95 -8.65 4.41
N PHE A 315 -4.12 -8.12 4.03
CA PHE A 315 -4.69 -8.42 2.71
C PHE A 315 -3.92 -7.76 1.57
N GLN A 316 -3.29 -6.60 1.78
CA GLN A 316 -2.33 -6.04 0.82
C GLN A 316 -1.10 -6.94 0.64
N LEU A 317 -0.61 -7.59 1.70
CA LEU A 317 0.46 -8.59 1.60
C LEU A 317 -0.01 -9.82 0.81
N LEU A 318 -1.21 -10.35 1.09
CA LEU A 318 -1.75 -11.49 0.36
C LEU A 318 -1.99 -11.18 -1.13
N SER A 319 -2.47 -9.98 -1.44
CA SER A 319 -2.61 -9.49 -2.82
C SER A 319 -1.26 -9.44 -3.52
N ALA A 320 -0.24 -8.85 -2.90
CA ALA A 320 1.10 -8.79 -3.47
C ALA A 320 1.70 -10.19 -3.73
N LEU A 321 1.53 -11.12 -2.78
CA LEU A 321 1.98 -12.50 -2.93
C LEU A 321 1.28 -13.21 -4.09
N ASN A 322 -0.05 -13.10 -4.18
CA ASN A 322 -0.83 -13.72 -5.25
C ASN A 322 -0.47 -13.15 -6.62
N ARG A 323 -0.18 -11.85 -6.70
CA ARG A 323 0.16 -11.18 -7.94
C ARG A 323 1.55 -11.50 -8.47
N TYR A 324 2.56 -11.43 -7.59
CA TYR A 324 3.96 -11.42 -8.00
C TYR A 324 4.75 -12.68 -7.60
N CYS A 325 4.25 -13.47 -6.65
CA CYS A 325 4.93 -14.68 -6.15
C CYS A 325 4.00 -15.91 -6.20
N PHE A 326 3.10 -15.96 -7.18
CA PHE A 326 2.05 -16.98 -7.29
C PHE A 326 2.60 -18.42 -7.31
N ASP A 327 3.73 -18.65 -8.00
CA ASP A 327 4.31 -19.99 -8.12
C ASP A 327 4.76 -20.55 -6.77
N VAL A 328 5.28 -19.69 -5.88
CA VAL A 328 5.59 -20.08 -4.51
C VAL A 328 4.31 -20.31 -3.71
N LEU A 329 3.33 -19.42 -3.87
CA LEU A 329 2.06 -19.48 -3.14
C LEU A 329 1.28 -20.77 -3.42
N ILE A 330 1.09 -21.16 -4.68
CA ILE A 330 0.36 -22.39 -5.05
C ILE A 330 1.14 -23.66 -4.71
N SER A 331 2.46 -23.56 -4.52
CA SER A 331 3.32 -24.68 -4.14
C SER A 331 3.48 -24.83 -2.62
N LEU A 332 2.77 -24.03 -1.83
CA LEU A 332 2.77 -24.15 -0.37
C LEU A 332 2.19 -25.49 0.09
N PRO A 333 2.57 -25.96 1.31
CA PRO A 333 1.91 -27.11 1.93
C PRO A 333 0.40 -26.92 2.02
N ASP A 334 -0.33 -28.03 1.91
CA ASP A 334 -1.79 -28.07 1.90
C ASP A 334 -2.46 -27.33 3.07
N SER A 335 -1.89 -27.42 4.28
CA SER A 335 -2.39 -26.72 5.46
C SER A 335 -2.30 -25.20 5.30
N SER A 336 -1.15 -24.70 4.85
CA SER A 336 -0.89 -23.28 4.67
C SER A 336 -1.70 -22.69 3.51
N TYR A 337 -1.77 -23.41 2.39
CA TYR A 337 -2.55 -22.96 1.24
C TYR A 337 -4.06 -22.95 1.54
N ASN A 338 -4.57 -23.94 2.28
CA ASN A 338 -5.96 -23.93 2.72
C ASN A 338 -6.28 -22.72 3.62
N LEU A 339 -5.38 -22.36 4.54
CA LEU A 339 -5.55 -21.16 5.35
C LEU A 339 -5.55 -19.87 4.50
N PHE A 340 -4.75 -19.81 3.44
CA PHE A 340 -4.80 -18.71 2.47
C PHE A 340 -6.17 -18.61 1.80
N ILE A 341 -6.73 -19.71 1.30
CA ILE A 341 -8.07 -19.72 0.71
C ILE A 341 -9.13 -19.29 1.72
N GLN A 342 -9.07 -19.79 2.95
CA GLN A 342 -9.98 -19.39 4.02
C GLN A 342 -9.87 -17.91 4.37
N ALA A 343 -8.66 -17.34 4.40
CA ALA A 343 -8.44 -15.92 4.62
C ALA A 343 -9.06 -15.06 3.50
N VAL A 344 -8.90 -15.47 2.23
CA VAL A 344 -9.53 -14.78 1.09
C VAL A 344 -11.05 -14.84 1.17
N VAL A 345 -11.62 -16.01 1.51
CA VAL A 345 -13.07 -16.19 1.73
C VAL A 345 -13.59 -15.30 2.84
N TRP A 346 -12.85 -15.23 3.94
CA TRP A 346 -13.20 -14.37 5.06
C TRP A 346 -13.17 -12.88 4.66
N ALA A 347 -12.17 -12.47 3.85
CA ALA A 347 -12.01 -11.09 3.43
C ALA A 347 -13.18 -10.58 2.60
N PHE A 348 -13.59 -11.28 1.53
CA PHE A 348 -14.69 -10.81 0.68
C PHE A 348 -16.07 -10.89 1.35
N LYS A 349 -16.17 -11.53 2.51
CA LYS A 349 -17.36 -11.56 3.38
C LYS A 349 -17.30 -10.54 4.53
N HIS A 350 -16.29 -9.68 4.55
CA HIS A 350 -16.12 -8.70 5.62
C HIS A 350 -17.10 -7.53 5.48
N THR A 351 -17.45 -6.94 6.61
CA THR A 351 -18.30 -5.73 6.70
C THR A 351 -17.56 -4.41 6.46
N MET A 352 -16.26 -4.46 6.17
CA MET A 352 -15.46 -3.28 5.86
C MET A 352 -15.21 -3.29 4.36
N ARG A 353 -15.70 -2.25 3.67
CA ARG A 353 -15.68 -2.16 2.21
C ARG A 353 -14.29 -2.39 1.62
N ASN A 354 -13.26 -1.72 2.15
CA ASN A 354 -11.88 -1.86 1.69
C ASN A 354 -11.34 -3.31 1.80
N VAL A 355 -11.67 -4.04 2.87
CA VAL A 355 -11.25 -5.44 3.05
C VAL A 355 -12.04 -6.36 2.12
N ALA A 356 -13.34 -6.12 1.97
CA ALA A 356 -14.21 -6.91 1.10
C ALA A 356 -13.83 -6.77 -0.38
N GLU A 357 -13.62 -5.54 -0.86
CA GLU A 357 -13.12 -5.23 -2.20
C GLU A 357 -11.76 -5.88 -2.44
N THR A 358 -10.80 -5.71 -1.51
CA THR A 358 -9.47 -6.35 -1.64
C THR A 358 -9.60 -7.87 -1.68
N GLY A 359 -10.48 -8.46 -0.86
CA GLY A 359 -10.71 -9.91 -0.82
C GLY A 359 -11.21 -10.48 -2.14
N ILE A 360 -12.20 -9.83 -2.76
CA ILE A 360 -12.73 -10.30 -4.05
C ILE A 360 -11.74 -10.07 -5.19
N GLU A 361 -10.94 -9.00 -5.14
CA GLU A 361 -9.86 -8.74 -6.10
C GLU A 361 -8.78 -9.84 -6.02
N ILE A 362 -8.35 -10.23 -4.81
CA ILE A 362 -7.43 -11.35 -4.61
C ILE A 362 -8.01 -12.63 -5.22
N LEU A 363 -9.29 -12.93 -4.96
CA LEU A 363 -9.93 -14.12 -5.49
C LEU A 363 -9.97 -14.11 -7.02
N ARG A 364 -10.35 -13.00 -7.64
CA ARG A 364 -10.38 -12.86 -9.09
C ARG A 364 -9.01 -13.07 -9.71
N GLU A 365 -8.00 -12.42 -9.16
CA GLU A 365 -6.63 -12.57 -9.63
C GLU A 365 -6.14 -14.01 -9.44
N LEU A 366 -6.45 -14.64 -8.31
CA LEU A 366 -6.15 -16.06 -8.05
C LEU A 366 -6.77 -16.96 -9.14
N LEU A 367 -8.06 -16.78 -9.45
CA LEU A 367 -8.75 -17.57 -10.49
C LEU A 367 -8.10 -17.37 -11.86
N ILE A 368 -7.74 -16.14 -12.23
CA ILE A 368 -7.03 -15.85 -13.48
C ILE A 368 -5.67 -16.55 -13.49
N LYS A 369 -4.89 -16.42 -12.42
CA LYS A 369 -3.55 -17.02 -12.30
C LYS A 369 -3.58 -18.54 -12.39
N VAL A 370 -4.56 -19.19 -11.76
CA VAL A 370 -4.78 -20.64 -11.89
C VAL A 370 -5.14 -21.00 -13.33
N ALA A 371 -6.06 -20.27 -13.96
CA ALA A 371 -6.49 -20.56 -15.33
C ALA A 371 -5.38 -20.39 -16.37
N THR A 372 -4.44 -19.45 -16.16
CA THR A 372 -3.35 -19.16 -17.09
C THR A 372 -2.02 -19.84 -16.73
N LYS A 373 -1.99 -20.70 -15.71
CA LYS A 373 -0.75 -21.34 -15.26
C LYS A 373 -0.25 -22.35 -16.29
N GLU A 374 1.06 -22.33 -16.54
CA GLU A 374 1.69 -23.25 -17.51
C GLU A 374 1.60 -24.72 -17.07
N SER A 375 1.83 -24.99 -15.78
CA SER A 375 1.64 -26.32 -15.19
C SER A 375 0.15 -26.60 -14.95
N LYS A 376 -0.44 -27.42 -15.81
CA LYS A 376 -1.84 -27.83 -15.66
C LYS A 376 -2.07 -28.65 -14.38
N ASP A 377 -1.12 -29.48 -13.95
CA ASP A 377 -1.29 -30.37 -12.79
C ASP A 377 -1.67 -29.60 -11.51
N GLN A 378 -0.90 -28.55 -11.17
CA GLN A 378 -1.19 -27.71 -10.00
C GLN A 378 -2.55 -27.02 -10.12
N SER A 379 -2.91 -26.60 -11.33
CA SER A 379 -4.20 -25.93 -11.60
C SER A 379 -5.37 -26.89 -11.46
N GLN A 380 -5.24 -28.11 -11.98
CA GLN A 380 -6.26 -29.14 -11.85
C GLN A 380 -6.41 -29.61 -10.40
N MET A 381 -5.32 -29.75 -9.65
CA MET A 381 -5.37 -30.03 -8.21
C MET A 381 -6.08 -28.92 -7.43
N PHE A 382 -5.82 -27.65 -7.78
CA PHE A 382 -6.53 -26.51 -7.21
C PHE A 382 -8.04 -26.63 -7.45
N TYR A 383 -8.45 -26.89 -8.70
CA TYR A 383 -9.86 -26.98 -9.04
C TYR A 383 -10.54 -28.14 -8.30
N GLN A 384 -9.94 -29.32 -8.30
CA GLN A 384 -10.49 -30.50 -7.63
C GLN A 384 -10.71 -30.26 -6.13
N LYS A 385 -9.82 -29.50 -5.48
CA LYS A 385 -9.84 -29.30 -4.03
C LYS A 385 -10.66 -28.10 -3.56
N TYR A 386 -10.61 -26.98 -4.28
CA TYR A 386 -11.13 -25.70 -3.79
C TYR A 386 -12.27 -25.12 -4.63
N PHE A 387 -12.48 -25.57 -5.87
CA PHE A 387 -13.41 -24.91 -6.80
C PHE A 387 -14.84 -24.84 -6.28
N MET A 388 -15.41 -25.97 -5.85
CA MET A 388 -16.80 -26.01 -5.37
C MET A 388 -16.99 -25.19 -4.09
N THR A 389 -16.00 -25.19 -3.19
CA THR A 389 -16.03 -24.38 -1.96
C THR A 389 -16.00 -22.88 -2.28
N ILE A 390 -15.12 -22.46 -3.19
CA ILE A 390 -15.06 -21.07 -3.66
C ILE A 390 -16.38 -20.68 -4.32
N MET A 391 -16.92 -21.55 -5.19
CA MET A 391 -18.18 -21.32 -5.88
C MET A 391 -19.34 -21.10 -4.92
N GLU A 392 -19.49 -21.96 -3.92
CA GLU A 392 -20.52 -21.84 -2.89
C GLU A 392 -20.40 -20.52 -2.12
N HIS A 393 -19.17 -20.14 -1.74
CA HIS A 393 -18.96 -18.89 -1.01
C HIS A 393 -19.20 -17.63 -1.85
N VAL A 394 -18.81 -17.63 -3.13
CA VAL A 394 -19.11 -16.52 -4.04
C VAL A 394 -20.61 -16.42 -4.28
N LEU A 395 -21.29 -17.54 -4.56
CA LEU A 395 -22.74 -17.56 -4.74
C LEU A 395 -23.51 -17.16 -3.47
N GLY A 396 -22.98 -17.50 -2.29
CA GLY A 396 -23.54 -17.02 -1.02
C GLY A 396 -23.43 -15.51 -0.83
N VAL A 397 -22.42 -14.86 -1.43
CA VAL A 397 -22.32 -13.39 -1.46
C VAL A 397 -23.20 -12.79 -2.55
N VAL A 398 -23.32 -13.45 -3.71
CA VAL A 398 -24.24 -13.07 -4.80
C VAL A 398 -25.69 -13.01 -4.30
N THR A 399 -26.06 -13.83 -3.34
CA THR A 399 -27.41 -13.87 -2.78
C THR A 399 -27.60 -13.00 -1.53
N ASP A 400 -26.54 -12.39 -1.00
CA ASP A 400 -26.60 -11.56 0.21
C ASP A 400 -26.55 -10.06 -0.13
N LEU A 401 -27.71 -9.41 -0.11
CA LEU A 401 -27.80 -7.97 -0.39
C LEU A 401 -27.09 -7.08 0.62
N ASN A 402 -26.80 -7.57 1.83
CA ASN A 402 -26.03 -6.79 2.78
C ASN A 402 -24.54 -6.83 2.44
N GLN A 403 -24.07 -7.89 1.78
CA GLN A 403 -22.66 -8.06 1.44
C GLN A 403 -22.30 -7.47 0.07
N VAL A 404 -23.21 -7.52 -0.90
CA VAL A 404 -22.99 -7.00 -2.27
C VAL A 404 -22.45 -5.56 -2.29
N PRO A 405 -22.99 -4.59 -1.53
CA PRO A 405 -22.49 -3.21 -1.52
C PRO A 405 -21.04 -3.07 -1.01
N PHE A 406 -20.59 -3.96 -0.12
CA PHE A 406 -19.21 -3.95 0.38
C PHE A 406 -18.21 -4.51 -0.62
N VAL A 407 -18.63 -5.48 -1.45
CA VAL A 407 -17.76 -6.15 -2.43
C VAL A 407 -17.72 -5.40 -3.77
N GLY A 408 -18.81 -4.72 -4.11
CA GLY A 408 -19.04 -4.15 -5.43
C GLY A 408 -19.65 -5.18 -6.37
N LEU A 409 -20.76 -4.81 -7.00
CA LEU A 409 -21.54 -5.69 -7.87
C LEU A 409 -20.75 -6.03 -9.14
N THR A 410 -19.95 -5.09 -9.67
CA THR A 410 -19.09 -5.35 -10.83
C THR A 410 -18.00 -6.37 -10.49
N ASN A 411 -17.29 -6.22 -9.36
CA ASN A 411 -16.26 -7.17 -8.93
C ASN A 411 -16.84 -8.58 -8.73
N LEU A 412 -18.03 -8.66 -8.15
CA LEU A 412 -18.71 -9.93 -7.94
C LEU A 412 -19.13 -10.58 -9.26
N ALA A 413 -19.68 -9.80 -10.20
CA ALA A 413 -20.02 -10.28 -11.54
C ALA A 413 -18.79 -10.82 -12.28
N GLU A 414 -17.64 -10.17 -12.16
CA GLU A 414 -16.38 -10.65 -12.75
C GLU A 414 -15.92 -11.98 -12.13
N ALA A 415 -16.02 -12.13 -10.81
CA ALA A 415 -15.69 -13.39 -10.13
C ALA A 415 -16.62 -14.53 -10.58
N VAL A 416 -17.93 -14.27 -10.70
CA VAL A 416 -18.91 -15.24 -11.20
C VAL A 416 -18.60 -15.62 -12.65
N CYS A 417 -18.31 -14.64 -13.51
CA CYS A 417 -17.87 -14.90 -14.88
C CYS A 417 -16.67 -15.86 -14.94
N LEU A 418 -15.60 -15.58 -14.19
CA LEU A 418 -14.40 -16.41 -14.14
C LEU A 418 -14.70 -17.84 -13.69
N LEU A 419 -15.51 -17.99 -12.65
CA LEU A 419 -15.88 -19.29 -12.12
C LEU A 419 -16.66 -20.14 -13.14
N PHE A 420 -17.71 -19.57 -13.75
CA PHE A 420 -18.52 -20.31 -14.74
C PHE A 420 -17.78 -20.56 -16.06
N GLN A 421 -16.85 -19.66 -16.46
CA GLN A 421 -15.95 -19.92 -17.59
C GLN A 421 -14.98 -21.07 -17.32
N ALA A 422 -14.49 -21.19 -16.08
CA ALA A 422 -13.57 -22.26 -15.70
C ALA A 422 -14.23 -23.64 -15.85
N VAL A 423 -15.51 -23.78 -15.47
CA VAL A 423 -16.28 -25.03 -15.65
C VAL A 423 -16.33 -25.48 -17.11
N GLU A 424 -16.45 -24.53 -18.04
CA GLU A 424 -16.60 -24.82 -19.46
C GLU A 424 -15.28 -25.12 -20.18
N SER A 425 -14.17 -24.53 -19.72
CA SER A 425 -12.92 -24.50 -20.51
C SER A 425 -11.62 -24.79 -19.78
N SER A 426 -11.57 -24.65 -18.45
CA SER A 426 -10.32 -24.74 -17.67
C SER A 426 -10.22 -26.00 -16.82
N ILE A 427 -11.35 -26.56 -16.38
CA ILE A 427 -11.38 -27.73 -15.48
C ILE A 427 -11.49 -29.01 -16.32
N GLU A 428 -10.41 -29.78 -16.34
CA GLU A 428 -10.29 -31.04 -17.07
C GLU A 428 -10.51 -32.26 -16.16
N VAL A 429 -10.25 -32.11 -14.86
CA VAL A 429 -10.47 -33.17 -13.86
C VAL A 429 -11.94 -33.25 -13.42
N PRO A 430 -12.43 -34.44 -13.03
CA PRO A 430 -13.80 -34.58 -12.56
C PRO A 430 -14.00 -33.89 -11.21
N LEU A 431 -14.99 -32.99 -11.14
CA LEU A 431 -15.41 -32.34 -9.89
C LEU A 431 -16.26 -33.28 -9.02
N ASN A 432 -17.02 -34.18 -9.65
CA ASN A 432 -17.81 -35.17 -8.93
C ASN A 432 -16.97 -36.41 -8.60
N SER A 433 -16.56 -36.54 -7.33
CA SER A 433 -15.82 -37.71 -6.85
C SER A 433 -16.66 -39.00 -6.81
N GLN A 434 -17.98 -38.89 -6.68
CA GLN A 434 -18.90 -40.04 -6.64
C GLN A 434 -19.25 -40.57 -8.04
N ASN A 435 -19.31 -39.69 -9.04
CA ASN A 435 -19.54 -40.05 -10.44
C ASN A 435 -18.58 -39.30 -11.37
N PRO A 436 -17.34 -39.81 -11.55
CA PRO A 436 -16.32 -39.17 -12.38
C PRO A 436 -16.67 -39.05 -13.87
N ASN A 437 -17.68 -39.79 -14.35
CA ASN A 437 -18.12 -39.75 -15.75
C ASN A 437 -19.13 -38.62 -16.02
N GLN A 438 -19.63 -37.95 -14.99
CA GLN A 438 -20.54 -36.81 -15.15
C GLN A 438 -19.76 -35.60 -15.68
N GLN A 439 -20.34 -34.90 -16.66
CA GLN A 439 -19.76 -33.65 -17.15
C GLN A 439 -19.74 -32.60 -16.04
N ASN A 440 -18.64 -31.85 -15.93
CA ASN A 440 -18.48 -30.82 -14.90
C ASN A 440 -19.59 -29.76 -14.97
N VAL A 441 -20.04 -29.40 -16.18
CA VAL A 441 -21.16 -28.47 -16.39
C VAL A 441 -22.45 -28.99 -15.74
N ASP A 442 -22.79 -30.26 -15.97
CA ASP A 442 -24.00 -30.87 -15.42
C ASP A 442 -23.91 -30.97 -13.88
N PHE A 443 -22.76 -31.40 -13.36
CA PHE A 443 -22.54 -31.51 -11.93
C PHE A 443 -22.65 -30.15 -11.21
N VAL A 444 -22.02 -29.10 -11.76
CA VAL A 444 -22.10 -27.74 -11.20
C VAL A 444 -23.53 -27.23 -11.29
N TYR A 445 -24.23 -27.43 -12.41
CA TYR A 445 -25.62 -27.03 -12.55
C TYR A 445 -26.51 -27.68 -11.48
N GLU A 446 -26.40 -29.00 -11.29
CA GLU A 446 -27.15 -29.75 -10.27
C GLU A 446 -26.80 -29.30 -8.85
N SER A 447 -25.52 -29.06 -8.57
CA SER A 447 -25.05 -28.61 -7.26
C SER A 447 -25.59 -27.21 -6.91
N VAL A 448 -25.53 -26.27 -7.86
CA VAL A 448 -26.06 -24.91 -7.67
C VAL A 448 -27.59 -24.94 -7.56
N ALA A 449 -28.27 -25.78 -8.36
CA ALA A 449 -29.73 -25.95 -8.25
C ALA A 449 -30.14 -26.49 -6.88
N SER A 450 -29.42 -27.48 -6.36
CA SER A 450 -29.64 -28.03 -5.03
C SER A 450 -29.44 -26.97 -3.94
N LEU A 451 -28.36 -26.19 -4.05
CA LEU A 451 -28.07 -25.08 -3.12
C LEU A 451 -29.20 -24.04 -3.12
N PHE A 452 -29.63 -23.58 -4.29
CA PHE A 452 -30.67 -22.57 -4.41
C PHE A 452 -32.05 -23.08 -3.98
N ASN A 453 -32.40 -24.32 -4.28
CA ASN A 453 -33.65 -24.91 -3.77
C ASN A 453 -33.64 -25.01 -2.25
N THR A 454 -32.49 -25.35 -1.65
CA THR A 454 -32.38 -25.45 -0.19
C THR A 454 -32.61 -24.11 0.50
N HIS A 455 -32.09 -23.01 -0.06
CA HIS A 455 -32.16 -21.68 0.57
C HIS A 455 -33.34 -20.82 0.12
N PHE A 456 -33.84 -20.98 -1.11
CA PHE A 456 -34.79 -20.06 -1.74
C PHE A 456 -36.07 -20.74 -2.26
N SER A 457 -36.32 -22.03 -1.99
CA SER A 457 -37.56 -22.71 -2.43
C SER A 457 -38.85 -22.07 -1.93
N LYS A 458 -38.78 -21.23 -0.89
CA LYS A 458 -39.92 -20.45 -0.40
C LYS A 458 -40.21 -19.19 -1.22
N ASN A 459 -39.18 -18.63 -1.87
CA ASN A 459 -39.23 -17.33 -2.53
C ASN A 459 -39.11 -17.42 -4.06
N LEU A 460 -38.59 -18.54 -4.58
CA LEU A 460 -38.34 -18.75 -5.99
C LEU A 460 -38.94 -20.08 -6.44
N THR A 461 -39.59 -20.05 -7.59
CA THR A 461 -40.04 -21.26 -8.30
C THR A 461 -38.87 -22.01 -8.92
N ASP A 462 -39.03 -23.32 -9.12
CA ASP A 462 -38.04 -24.14 -9.85
C ASP A 462 -37.71 -23.56 -11.23
N ALA A 463 -38.68 -22.93 -11.89
CA ALA A 463 -38.47 -22.29 -13.19
C ALA A 463 -37.54 -21.08 -13.08
N GLN A 464 -37.73 -20.22 -12.07
CA GLN A 464 -36.85 -19.09 -11.81
C GLN A 464 -35.43 -19.56 -11.48
N ILE A 465 -35.27 -20.55 -10.59
CA ILE A 465 -33.96 -21.11 -10.25
C ILE A 465 -33.25 -21.64 -11.49
N ARG A 466 -33.94 -22.41 -12.34
CA ARG A 466 -33.37 -22.92 -13.61
C ARG A 466 -32.95 -21.78 -14.54
N VAL A 467 -33.74 -20.72 -14.67
CA VAL A 467 -33.41 -19.55 -15.52
C VAL A 467 -32.20 -18.81 -14.97
N THR A 468 -32.12 -18.61 -13.65
CA THR A 468 -30.98 -17.96 -13.00
C THR A 468 -29.68 -18.71 -13.29
N ILE A 469 -29.65 -20.03 -13.10
CA ILE A 469 -28.45 -20.84 -13.31
C ILE A 469 -28.05 -20.84 -14.79
N LYS A 470 -29.02 -20.96 -15.71
CA LYS A 470 -28.74 -20.84 -17.15
C LYS A 470 -28.17 -19.48 -17.53
N GLY A 471 -28.61 -18.41 -16.88
CA GLY A 471 -28.05 -17.07 -17.08
C GLY A 471 -26.59 -16.98 -16.64
N PHE A 472 -26.21 -17.62 -15.52
CA PHE A 472 -24.81 -17.67 -15.10
C PHE A 472 -23.90 -18.33 -16.15
N PHE A 473 -24.31 -19.44 -16.75
CA PHE A 473 -23.57 -20.04 -17.87
C PHE A 473 -23.61 -19.16 -19.13
N SER A 474 -24.77 -18.60 -19.49
CA SER A 474 -24.95 -17.90 -20.76
C SER A 474 -24.25 -16.54 -20.82
N PHE A 475 -24.16 -15.84 -19.68
CA PHE A 475 -23.59 -14.49 -19.60
C PHE A 475 -22.15 -14.48 -19.08
N ASN A 476 -21.54 -15.65 -18.83
CA ASN A 476 -20.20 -15.76 -18.24
C ASN A 476 -19.10 -15.03 -19.04
N ARG A 477 -19.30 -14.71 -20.34
CA ARG A 477 -18.34 -13.95 -21.18
C ARG A 477 -18.58 -12.44 -21.23
N THR A 478 -19.63 -11.92 -20.61
CA THR A 478 -19.97 -10.49 -20.67
C THR A 478 -20.34 -9.98 -19.30
N VAL A 479 -19.38 -9.32 -18.65
CA VAL A 479 -19.50 -8.84 -17.26
C VAL A 479 -20.71 -7.95 -17.06
N SER A 480 -21.02 -7.02 -17.98
CA SER A 480 -22.19 -6.15 -17.87
C SER A 480 -23.50 -6.93 -17.85
N LYS A 481 -23.65 -7.96 -18.69
CA LYS A 481 -24.83 -8.83 -18.71
C LYS A 481 -24.91 -9.70 -17.47
N MET A 482 -23.77 -10.23 -16.99
CA MET A 482 -23.72 -10.97 -15.73
C MET A 482 -24.14 -10.08 -14.56
N ARG A 483 -23.70 -8.83 -14.54
CA ARG A 483 -24.04 -7.84 -13.54
C ARG A 483 -25.54 -7.54 -13.51
N GLU A 484 -26.13 -7.28 -14.68
CA GLU A 484 -27.58 -7.10 -14.83
C GLU A 484 -28.35 -8.35 -14.37
N HIS A 485 -27.89 -9.54 -14.76
CA HIS A 485 -28.51 -10.81 -14.37
C HIS A 485 -28.47 -11.06 -12.85
N ILE A 486 -27.33 -10.78 -12.20
CA ILE A 486 -27.23 -10.84 -10.73
C ILE A 486 -28.15 -9.82 -10.08
N ARG A 487 -28.24 -8.60 -10.62
CA ARG A 487 -29.13 -7.55 -10.12
C ARG A 487 -30.60 -7.98 -10.18
N ASP A 488 -31.05 -8.48 -11.33
CA ASP A 488 -32.42 -8.96 -11.52
C ASP A 488 -32.74 -10.12 -10.57
N PHE A 489 -31.77 -11.02 -10.37
CA PHE A 489 -31.90 -12.12 -9.41
C PHE A 489 -32.05 -11.61 -7.97
N LEU A 490 -31.24 -10.62 -7.56
CA LEU A 490 -31.33 -10.00 -6.24
C LEU A 490 -32.68 -9.29 -6.01
N VAL A 491 -33.22 -8.63 -7.04
CA VAL A 491 -34.56 -8.03 -7.00
C VAL A 491 -35.64 -9.10 -6.84
N GLN A 492 -35.57 -10.19 -7.61
CA GLN A 492 -36.53 -11.31 -7.53
C GLN A 492 -36.56 -11.96 -6.16
N ILE A 493 -35.40 -12.12 -5.50
CA ILE A 493 -35.34 -12.65 -4.13
C ILE A 493 -36.06 -11.72 -3.12
N LYS A 494 -36.15 -10.42 -3.42
CA LYS A 494 -36.61 -9.36 -2.52
C LYS A 494 -38.02 -8.82 -2.77
N GLU A 495 -38.61 -8.97 -3.95
CA GLU A 495 -39.99 -8.50 -4.22
C GLU A 495 -41.02 -9.09 -3.24
N GLU A 496 -40.70 -10.20 -2.57
CA GLU A 496 -41.51 -10.78 -1.49
C GLU A 496 -41.16 -10.27 -0.08
N ALA A 497 -40.02 -9.61 0.12
CA ALA A 497 -39.49 -9.16 1.43
C ALA A 497 -39.65 -7.65 1.71
N GLY A 498 -39.88 -6.81 0.69
CA GLY A 498 -40.23 -5.39 0.85
C GLY A 498 -39.10 -4.42 1.24
N GLU A 499 -37.83 -4.76 0.95
CA GLU A 499 -36.67 -3.91 1.27
C GLU A 499 -36.20 -3.05 0.07
N ASP A 500 -35.50 -1.94 0.34
CA ASP A 500 -34.97 -1.01 -0.67
C ASP A 500 -33.84 -1.65 -1.52
N THR A 501 -33.81 -1.35 -2.81
CA THR A 501 -32.87 -1.89 -3.82
C THR A 501 -32.03 -0.80 -4.50
N SER A 502 -32.14 0.46 -4.05
CA SER A 502 -31.40 1.60 -4.63
C SER A 502 -29.89 1.40 -4.70
N ASP A 503 -29.32 0.68 -3.73
CA ASP A 503 -27.88 0.51 -3.59
C ASP A 503 -27.24 -0.30 -4.74
N LEU A 504 -28.04 -1.12 -5.44
CA LEU A 504 -27.59 -1.89 -6.61
C LEU A 504 -27.25 -1.03 -7.84
N PHE A 505 -27.59 0.27 -7.80
CA PHE A 505 -27.38 1.23 -8.89
C PHE A 505 -26.31 2.29 -8.56
N LEU A 506 -25.64 2.19 -7.40
CA LEU A 506 -24.65 3.19 -6.96
C LEU A 506 -23.47 3.32 -7.93
N GLU A 507 -22.93 2.21 -8.43
CA GLU A 507 -21.79 2.22 -9.36
C GLU A 507 -22.10 2.97 -10.67
N GLU A 508 -23.33 2.83 -11.21
CA GLU A 508 -23.74 3.51 -12.45
C GLU A 508 -23.92 5.01 -12.23
N LYS A 509 -24.50 5.38 -11.08
CA LYS A 509 -24.64 6.78 -10.66
C LYS A 509 -23.29 7.44 -10.42
N GLU A 510 -22.34 6.74 -9.78
CA GLU A 510 -20.97 7.21 -9.59
C GLU A 510 -20.25 7.42 -10.94
N ALA A 511 -20.37 6.48 -11.87
CA ALA A 511 -19.77 6.59 -13.21
C ALA A 511 -20.36 7.78 -14.00
N GLU A 512 -21.67 8.01 -13.93
CA GLU A 512 -22.32 9.17 -14.54
C GLU A 512 -21.81 10.49 -13.94
N ILE A 513 -21.74 10.58 -12.61
CA ILE A 513 -21.21 11.75 -11.91
C ILE A 513 -19.75 12.01 -12.30
N GLN A 514 -18.90 10.98 -12.34
CA GLN A 514 -17.50 11.11 -12.74
C GLN A 514 -17.36 11.60 -14.18
N LYS A 515 -18.18 11.11 -15.11
CA LYS A 515 -18.19 11.57 -16.49
C LYS A 515 -18.53 13.07 -16.59
N VAL A 516 -19.59 13.51 -15.92
CA VAL A 516 -19.99 14.93 -15.88
C VAL A 516 -18.91 15.80 -15.21
N GLN A 517 -18.26 15.30 -14.16
CA GLN A 517 -17.14 16.01 -13.52
C GLN A 517 -15.92 16.13 -14.45
N ALA A 518 -15.59 15.08 -15.21
CA ALA A 518 -14.50 15.11 -16.17
C ALA A 518 -14.76 16.13 -17.29
N GLU A 519 -15.99 16.19 -17.81
CA GLU A 519 -16.41 17.19 -18.79
C GLU A 519 -16.28 18.62 -18.25
N LYS A 520 -16.66 18.87 -16.98
CA LYS A 520 -16.47 20.18 -16.33
C LYS A 520 -15.00 20.55 -16.15
N ARG A 521 -14.14 19.59 -15.81
CA ARG A 521 -12.68 19.83 -15.62
C ARG A 521 -11.96 20.15 -16.92
N ALA A 522 -12.52 19.82 -18.08
CA ALA A 522 -11.94 20.14 -19.39
C ALA A 522 -12.05 21.63 -19.76
N ILE A 523 -12.80 22.44 -19.00
CA ILE A 523 -12.95 23.88 -19.24
C ILE A 523 -11.69 24.62 -18.74
N PRO A 524 -11.00 25.39 -19.61
CA PRO A 524 -9.83 26.17 -19.22
C PRO A 524 -10.11 27.09 -18.02
N GLY A 525 -9.25 27.04 -17.00
CA GLY A 525 -9.37 27.86 -15.79
C GLY A 525 -10.25 27.29 -14.67
N VAL A 526 -10.97 26.18 -14.91
CA VAL A 526 -11.74 25.48 -13.86
C VAL A 526 -10.84 24.56 -13.03
N ALA A 527 -9.86 23.92 -13.66
CA ALA A 527 -8.87 23.12 -12.96
C ALA A 527 -7.85 24.01 -12.22
N ASN A 528 -7.61 23.73 -10.95
CA ASN A 528 -6.54 24.37 -10.20
C ASN A 528 -5.19 24.09 -10.90
N PRO A 529 -4.33 25.09 -11.15
CA PRO A 529 -3.03 24.89 -11.79
C PRO A 529 -2.14 23.86 -11.10
N ASN A 530 -2.35 23.64 -9.80
CA ASN A 530 -1.62 22.64 -9.03
C ASN A 530 -2.06 21.21 -9.37
N ASP A 531 -3.32 21.01 -9.77
CA ASP A 531 -3.92 19.71 -10.08
C ASP A 531 -3.66 19.27 -11.54
N LEU A 532 -3.19 20.18 -12.39
CA LEU A 532 -2.79 19.89 -13.76
C LEU A 532 -1.42 19.19 -13.79
N ARG A 533 -1.34 18.06 -14.51
CA ARG A 533 -0.06 17.39 -14.84
C ARG A 533 0.79 18.33 -15.70
N GLU A 534 2.10 18.29 -15.51
CA GLU A 534 3.04 19.16 -16.24
C GLU A 534 2.89 18.96 -17.76
N GLU A 535 2.60 20.03 -18.51
CA GLU A 535 2.93 20.05 -19.94
C GLU A 535 4.46 20.14 -20.00
N GLU A 536 5.12 19.02 -20.34
CA GLU A 536 6.53 19.00 -20.72
C GLU A 536 6.67 19.84 -22.01
N SER A 537 7.11 21.08 -21.87
CA SER A 537 7.51 21.96 -22.96
C SER A 537 8.95 22.40 -22.78
#